data_AF-A0A938I6M7-F1
#
_entry.id   AF-A0A938I6M7-F1
#
_cell.length_a   1.000
_cell.length_b   1.000
_cell.length_c   1.000
_cell.angle_alpha   90.00
_cell.angle_beta   90.00
_cell.angle_gamma   90.00
#
_symmetry.space_group_name_H-M   'P 1'
#
loop_
_entity.id
_entity.type
_entity.pdbx_description
1 polymer ?
#
loop_
_entity_poly.entity_id
_entity_poly.type
_entity_poly.pdbx_seq_one_letter_code
_entity_poly.pdbx_strand_id
1 'polypeptide(L)'
;MRALPKSMKVLYRECTHWLIDVTCLLQRLPLQKSSQPHEGLVLMANSILYLGDTHLRDAAAYLAGLMHSWGWAFDYVPSHESASVAMFDSSRELIIISDYPASRMNAETQRKLVERISDGAGLIMIGGWESFHGLGGDWDGTLVGSVLPVLIESIDDRMNCDQPVLVRCTAKHPAVDELPWDVRPPAIGGFNRLVSKPAANVLLEAQRFTVQCAGQEFAFTPLDQYPLLVVGDFGSGRTAALATDVAPHWVGPLVDWGLPRVAAQAPQANAVEIGSDYAKFLRQLLSWVGRL
;
A
#
# COMPACT_ATOMS: atom_id res chain seq x y z
N MET A 1 33.44 5.87 43.74
CA MET A 1 34.17 4.58 43.67
C MET A 1 33.56 3.59 44.65
N ARG A 2 32.67 2.71 44.18
CA ARG A 2 32.31 1.45 44.82
C ARG A 2 32.10 0.40 43.72
N ALA A 3 32.69 -0.77 43.95
CA ALA A 3 33.14 -1.73 42.95
C ALA A 3 32.03 -2.62 42.38
N LEU A 4 32.17 -2.96 41.09
CA LEU A 4 31.44 -4.03 40.38
C LEU A 4 31.95 -5.42 40.80
N PRO A 5 31.07 -6.44 40.91
CA PRO A 5 31.50 -7.83 40.95
C PRO A 5 31.62 -8.45 39.55
N LYS A 6 32.54 -9.41 39.47
CA LYS A 6 33.12 -10.08 38.31
C LYS A 6 32.25 -11.20 37.73
N SER A 7 32.35 -11.34 36.41
CA SER A 7 32.50 -12.58 35.62
C SER A 7 31.40 -13.66 35.71
N MET A 8 30.64 -13.79 34.64
CA MET A 8 29.89 -14.99 34.28
C MET A 8 30.78 -15.86 33.37
N LYS A 9 31.12 -17.05 33.85
CA LYS A 9 32.00 -18.02 33.18
C LYS A 9 31.32 -18.63 31.96
N VAL A 10 32.06 -18.64 30.86
CA VAL A 10 31.83 -19.42 29.65
C VAL A 10 31.84 -20.92 30.00
N LEU A 11 30.79 -21.64 29.61
CA LEU A 11 30.72 -23.10 29.66
C LEU A 11 30.95 -23.63 28.24
N TYR A 12 32.21 -23.94 27.93
CA TYR A 12 32.56 -24.91 26.89
C TYR A 12 32.31 -26.31 27.46
N ARG A 13 31.50 -27.12 26.78
CA ARG A 13 31.51 -28.58 26.95
C ARG A 13 31.71 -29.23 25.60
N GLU A 14 32.79 -29.99 25.55
CA GLU A 14 33.21 -30.88 24.48
C GLU A 14 32.24 -32.05 24.34
N CYS A 15 31.91 -32.42 23.10
CA CYS A 15 31.51 -33.78 22.73
C CYS A 15 32.32 -34.15 21.49
N THR A 16 33.34 -34.99 21.69
CA THR A 16 34.13 -35.62 20.63
C THR A 16 33.58 -37.02 20.32
N HIS A 17 33.91 -37.48 19.11
CA HIS A 17 33.79 -38.84 18.55
C HIS A 17 32.44 -39.26 17.95
N TRP A 18 32.33 -39.14 16.62
CA TRP A 18 32.07 -40.26 15.69
C TRP A 18 32.60 -39.85 14.29
N LEU A 19 33.81 -40.32 13.96
CA LEU A 19 34.36 -40.27 12.60
C LEU A 19 33.85 -41.51 11.86
N ILE A 20 33.06 -41.31 10.80
CA ILE A 20 32.83 -42.32 9.77
C ILE A 20 33.38 -41.77 8.47
N ASP A 21 34.41 -42.47 7.98
CA ASP A 21 35.03 -42.36 6.67
C ASP A 21 33.98 -42.45 5.56
N VAL A 22 33.88 -41.43 4.71
CA VAL A 22 33.19 -41.52 3.42
C VAL A 22 34.14 -41.06 2.34
N THR A 23 35.14 -41.90 2.08
CA THR A 23 35.95 -41.83 0.88
C THR A 23 35.58 -43.01 -0.02
N CYS A 24 35.29 -42.70 -1.29
CA CYS A 24 35.12 -43.64 -2.40
C CYS A 24 33.71 -44.23 -2.62
N LEU A 25 32.87 -43.51 -3.39
CA LEU A 25 31.94 -44.16 -4.33
C LEU A 25 31.59 -43.22 -5.51
N LEU A 26 32.61 -42.75 -6.25
CA LEU A 26 32.40 -42.18 -7.59
C LEU A 26 32.33 -43.33 -8.61
N GLN A 27 31.17 -43.97 -8.70
CA GLN A 27 30.83 -44.87 -9.79
C GLN A 27 29.67 -44.29 -10.61
N ARG A 28 30.05 -43.78 -11.78
CA ARG A 28 29.32 -43.70 -13.06
C ARG A 28 27.81 -43.99 -12.99
N LEU A 29 27.00 -42.94 -12.99
CA LEU A 29 25.60 -43.00 -13.44
C LEU A 29 25.53 -42.48 -14.89
N PRO A 30 24.82 -43.15 -15.81
CA PRO A 30 24.74 -42.72 -17.20
C PRO A 30 23.86 -41.48 -17.34
N LEU A 31 24.34 -40.50 -18.12
CA LEU A 31 23.55 -39.36 -18.60
C LEU A 31 22.40 -39.87 -19.48
N GLN A 32 21.21 -40.02 -18.91
CA GLN A 32 19.98 -40.10 -19.68
C GLN A 32 19.64 -38.69 -20.19
N LYS A 33 19.82 -38.48 -21.51
CA LYS A 33 19.23 -37.34 -22.20
C LYS A 33 17.70 -37.50 -22.19
N SER A 34 17.02 -36.81 -21.29
CA SER A 34 15.57 -36.63 -21.40
C SER A 34 15.28 -35.58 -22.47
N SER A 35 14.94 -36.04 -23.66
CA SER A 35 14.30 -35.22 -24.69
C SER A 35 12.83 -35.06 -24.33
N GLN A 36 12.52 -34.13 -23.44
CA GLN A 36 11.17 -33.58 -23.28
C GLN A 36 11.26 -32.08 -23.52
N PRO A 37 10.37 -31.49 -24.34
CA PRO A 37 10.34 -30.05 -24.52
C PRO A 37 10.08 -29.41 -23.15
N HIS A 38 10.90 -28.42 -22.78
CA HIS A 38 10.62 -27.57 -21.63
C HIS A 38 9.29 -26.87 -21.90
N GLU A 39 8.19 -27.42 -21.36
CA GLU A 39 6.96 -26.69 -21.18
C GLU A 39 7.32 -25.43 -20.41
N GLY A 40 7.02 -24.29 -21.04
CA GLY A 40 7.42 -22.98 -20.57
C GLY A 40 7.00 -22.82 -19.10
N LEU A 41 7.95 -22.38 -18.28
CA LEU A 41 7.64 -21.85 -16.96
C LEU A 41 6.73 -20.64 -17.20
N VAL A 42 5.42 -20.85 -17.19
CA VAL A 42 4.46 -19.75 -17.08
C VAL A 42 4.72 -19.18 -15.70
N LEU A 43 5.48 -18.08 -15.65
CA LEU A 43 5.60 -17.26 -14.46
C LEU A 43 4.18 -16.86 -14.09
N MET A 44 3.62 -17.53 -13.07
CA MET A 44 2.32 -17.16 -12.51
C MET A 44 2.48 -15.71 -12.04
N ALA A 45 1.69 -14.79 -12.59
CA ALA A 45 1.68 -13.42 -12.12
C ALA A 45 1.26 -13.40 -10.65
N ASN A 46 1.83 -12.47 -9.89
CA ASN A 46 1.45 -12.30 -8.51
C ASN A 46 0.02 -11.76 -8.39
N SER A 47 -0.67 -12.08 -7.30
CA SER A 47 -2.08 -11.70 -7.10
C SER A 47 -2.28 -10.18 -7.00
N ILE A 48 -1.24 -9.43 -6.64
CA ILE A 48 -1.26 -7.98 -6.52
C ILE A 48 -0.41 -7.33 -7.61
N LEU A 49 -0.93 -6.27 -8.23
CA LEU A 49 -0.16 -5.33 -9.07
C LEU A 49 -0.15 -3.96 -8.43
N TYR A 50 1.04 -3.44 -8.15
CA TYR A 50 1.25 -2.14 -7.53
C TYR A 50 1.95 -1.19 -8.51
N LEU A 51 1.26 -0.11 -8.88
CA LEU A 51 1.75 0.88 -9.82
C LEU A 51 1.98 2.22 -9.11
N GLY A 52 3.20 2.75 -9.24
CA GLY A 52 3.59 4.12 -8.91
C GLY A 52 4.46 4.29 -7.66
N ASP A 53 4.23 5.37 -6.92
CA ASP A 53 5.04 5.86 -5.79
C ASP A 53 6.54 5.96 -6.12
N THR A 54 6.84 6.47 -7.32
CA THR A 54 8.18 6.73 -7.87
C THR A 54 9.02 5.48 -8.12
N HIS A 55 9.55 4.85 -7.06
CA HIS A 55 10.47 3.71 -7.13
C HIS A 55 10.50 2.96 -5.78
N LEU A 56 10.82 1.66 -5.77
CA LEU A 56 10.97 0.83 -4.55
C LEU A 56 12.03 1.35 -3.58
N ARG A 57 12.94 2.20 -4.04
CA ARG A 57 13.98 2.82 -3.21
C ARG A 57 13.55 4.18 -2.65
N ASP A 58 12.33 4.60 -2.91
CA ASP A 58 11.77 5.88 -2.49
C ASP A 58 10.41 5.65 -1.82
N ALA A 59 9.36 6.35 -2.24
CA ALA A 59 8.03 6.30 -1.66
C ALA A 59 7.40 4.89 -1.72
N ALA A 60 7.60 4.14 -2.80
CA ALA A 60 7.03 2.79 -2.92
C ALA A 60 7.57 1.80 -1.88
N ALA A 61 8.70 2.09 -1.23
CA ALA A 61 9.28 1.24 -0.19
C ALA A 61 8.31 0.99 0.98
N TYR A 62 7.47 1.98 1.32
CA TYR A 62 6.55 1.92 2.46
C TYR A 62 5.52 0.80 2.28
N LEU A 63 4.74 0.87 1.21
CA LEU A 63 3.70 -0.12 0.97
C LEU A 63 4.28 -1.47 0.52
N ALA A 64 5.33 -1.46 -0.32
CA ALA A 64 6.00 -2.67 -0.75
C ALA A 64 6.57 -3.46 0.45
N GLY A 65 7.23 -2.78 1.38
CA GLY A 65 7.75 -3.40 2.60
C GLY A 65 6.65 -4.04 3.43
N LEU A 66 5.53 -3.33 3.62
CA LEU A 66 4.38 -3.86 4.35
C LEU A 66 3.77 -5.09 3.68
N MET A 67 3.48 -5.04 2.39
CA MET A 67 2.94 -6.20 1.64
C MET A 67 3.87 -7.40 1.74
N HIS A 68 5.19 -7.19 1.60
CA HIS A 68 6.18 -8.24 1.77
C HIS A 68 6.14 -8.83 3.19
N SER A 69 6.05 -7.99 4.24
CA SER A 69 5.98 -8.43 5.63
C SER A 69 4.73 -9.26 5.96
N TRP A 70 3.65 -9.10 5.19
CA TRP A 70 2.43 -9.91 5.30
C TRP A 70 2.50 -11.20 4.49
N GLY A 71 3.60 -11.44 3.77
CA GLY A 71 3.78 -12.60 2.90
C GLY A 71 3.05 -12.49 1.56
N TRP A 72 2.62 -11.29 1.17
CA TRP A 72 1.97 -11.06 -0.12
C TRP A 72 2.99 -10.94 -1.22
N ALA A 73 2.78 -11.68 -2.29
CA ALA A 73 3.54 -11.54 -3.53
C ALA A 73 2.88 -10.45 -4.39
N PHE A 74 3.70 -9.59 -4.99
CA PHE A 74 3.23 -8.49 -5.84
C PHE A 74 4.17 -8.25 -7.01
N ASP A 75 3.59 -7.83 -8.13
CA ASP A 75 4.33 -7.20 -9.23
C ASP A 75 4.34 -5.69 -9.02
N TYR A 76 5.44 -5.02 -9.37
CA TYR A 76 5.62 -3.58 -9.19
C TYR A 76 5.96 -2.88 -10.50
N VAL A 77 5.36 -1.71 -10.72
CA VAL A 77 5.65 -0.81 -11.86
C VAL A 77 5.95 0.59 -11.33
N PRO A 78 7.15 1.16 -11.55
CA PRO A 78 7.49 2.51 -11.10
C PRO A 78 6.78 3.59 -11.92
N SER A 79 6.59 4.79 -11.34
CA SER A 79 5.78 5.87 -11.94
C SER A 79 6.23 6.34 -13.33
N HIS A 80 7.50 6.15 -13.69
CA HIS A 80 8.02 6.56 -14.99
C HIS A 80 7.79 5.52 -16.11
N GLU A 81 7.54 4.26 -15.74
CA GLU A 81 7.30 3.17 -16.69
C GLU A 81 5.82 3.12 -17.10
N SER A 82 5.55 2.58 -18.29
CA SER A 82 4.18 2.47 -18.81
C SER A 82 3.61 1.08 -18.56
N ALA A 83 2.33 1.05 -18.22
CA ALA A 83 1.57 -0.18 -18.05
C ALA A 83 1.13 -0.71 -19.42
N SER A 84 1.20 -2.03 -19.58
CA SER A 84 0.79 -2.71 -20.82
C SER A 84 -0.36 -3.68 -20.56
N VAL A 85 -1.12 -3.99 -21.61
CA VAL A 85 -2.21 -4.98 -21.57
C VAL A 85 -1.74 -6.32 -21.00
N ALA A 86 -0.52 -6.75 -21.35
CA ALA A 86 0.06 -8.02 -20.90
C ALA A 86 0.13 -8.16 -19.37
N MET A 87 0.25 -7.04 -18.64
CA MET A 87 0.23 -7.05 -17.19
C MET A 87 -1.12 -7.49 -16.62
N PHE A 88 -2.20 -7.43 -17.40
CA PHE A 88 -3.56 -7.79 -17.01
C PHE A 88 -4.07 -9.06 -17.70
N ASP A 89 -3.21 -9.80 -18.41
CA ASP A 89 -3.58 -11.08 -19.04
C ASP A 89 -3.77 -12.18 -17.99
N SER A 90 -2.95 -12.15 -16.94
CA SER A 90 -3.12 -13.01 -15.77
C SER A 90 -4.17 -12.46 -14.81
N SER A 91 -4.84 -13.35 -14.08
CA SER A 91 -5.78 -12.95 -13.03
C SER A 91 -5.02 -12.23 -11.91
N ARG A 92 -5.56 -11.10 -11.47
CA ARG A 92 -5.08 -10.34 -10.32
C ARG A 92 -6.24 -10.13 -9.37
N GLU A 93 -5.98 -10.34 -8.09
CA GLU A 93 -6.96 -10.12 -7.02
C GLU A 93 -7.04 -8.64 -6.67
N LEU A 94 -5.91 -7.92 -6.73
CA LEU A 94 -5.82 -6.51 -6.35
C LEU A 94 -4.93 -5.71 -7.31
N ILE A 95 -5.43 -4.55 -7.72
CA ILE A 95 -4.67 -3.52 -8.44
C ILE A 95 -4.61 -2.26 -7.56
N ILE A 96 -3.40 -1.77 -7.33
CA ILE A 96 -3.09 -0.58 -6.54
C ILE A 96 -2.50 0.47 -7.46
N ILE A 97 -3.12 1.65 -7.54
CA ILE A 97 -2.62 2.81 -8.27
C ILE A 97 -2.33 3.91 -7.22
N SER A 98 -1.09 4.33 -7.08
CA SER A 98 -0.65 5.34 -6.11
C SER A 98 0.46 6.18 -6.73
N ASP A 99 0.27 7.48 -6.87
CA ASP A 99 1.18 8.39 -7.60
C ASP A 99 1.67 7.80 -8.93
N TYR A 100 0.71 7.38 -9.76
CA TYR A 100 0.93 6.83 -11.07
C TYR A 100 0.11 7.62 -12.10
N PRO A 101 0.74 8.44 -12.95
CA PRO A 101 0.04 9.29 -13.91
C PRO A 101 -0.83 8.49 -14.90
N ALA A 102 -2.04 8.98 -15.21
CA ALA A 102 -2.90 8.37 -16.23
C ALA A 102 -2.21 8.28 -17.60
N SER A 103 -1.30 9.22 -17.91
CA SER A 103 -0.48 9.22 -19.13
C SER A 103 0.40 7.96 -19.30
N ARG A 104 0.65 7.20 -18.23
CA ARG A 104 1.39 5.93 -18.23
C ARG A 104 0.50 4.72 -18.52
N MET A 105 -0.80 4.92 -18.72
CA MET A 105 -1.76 3.87 -19.05
C MET A 105 -2.62 4.28 -20.23
N ASN A 106 -2.32 3.74 -21.41
CA ASN A 106 -3.10 4.02 -22.62
C ASN A 106 -4.54 3.49 -22.52
N ALA A 107 -5.41 3.95 -23.42
CA ALA A 107 -6.84 3.61 -23.38
C ALA A 107 -7.15 2.10 -23.53
N GLU A 108 -6.30 1.34 -24.22
CA GLU A 108 -6.47 -0.11 -24.35
C GLU A 108 -6.16 -0.82 -23.03
N THR A 109 -5.03 -0.47 -22.39
CA THR A 109 -4.66 -0.96 -21.07
C THR A 109 -5.70 -0.59 -20.02
N GLN A 110 -6.21 0.65 -20.03
CA GLN A 110 -7.28 1.07 -19.11
C GLN A 110 -8.56 0.24 -19.30
N ARG A 111 -8.95 -0.03 -20.56
CA ARG A 111 -10.13 -0.86 -20.85
C ARG A 111 -9.95 -2.27 -20.31
N LYS A 112 -8.76 -2.85 -20.48
CA LYS A 112 -8.45 -4.18 -19.94
C LYS A 112 -8.53 -4.22 -18.41
N LEU A 113 -8.00 -3.20 -17.73
CA LEU A 113 -8.12 -3.08 -16.27
C LEU A 113 -9.60 -3.00 -15.83
N VAL A 114 -10.40 -2.17 -16.50
CA VAL A 114 -11.83 -2.02 -16.21
C VAL A 114 -12.59 -3.34 -16.40
N GLU A 115 -12.27 -4.12 -17.43
CA GLU A 115 -12.82 -5.48 -17.61
C GLU A 115 -12.47 -6.38 -16.41
N ARG A 116 -11.20 -6.38 -15.97
CA ARG A 116 -10.78 -7.19 -14.81
C ARG A 116 -11.50 -6.79 -13.52
N ILE A 117 -11.72 -5.51 -13.31
CA ILE A 117 -12.47 -5.01 -12.14
C ILE A 117 -13.93 -5.47 -12.24
N SER A 118 -14.56 -5.30 -13.40
CA SER A 118 -15.93 -5.78 -13.65
C SER A 118 -16.07 -7.28 -13.38
N ASP A 119 -15.05 -8.07 -13.71
CA ASP A 119 -15.00 -9.52 -13.52
C ASP A 119 -14.66 -9.94 -12.07
N GLY A 120 -14.30 -9.01 -11.19
CA GLY A 120 -14.13 -9.28 -9.76
C GLY A 120 -12.82 -8.85 -9.13
N ALA A 121 -11.86 -8.33 -9.89
CA ALA A 121 -10.62 -7.80 -9.33
C ALA A 121 -10.89 -6.55 -8.49
N GLY A 122 -10.15 -6.39 -7.39
CA GLY A 122 -10.17 -5.20 -6.56
C GLY A 122 -9.36 -4.06 -7.19
N LEU A 123 -9.86 -2.83 -7.08
CA LEU A 123 -9.11 -1.61 -7.42
C LEU A 123 -9.04 -0.67 -6.22
N ILE A 124 -7.85 -0.20 -5.90
CA ILE A 124 -7.67 0.96 -5.04
C ILE A 124 -6.83 2.03 -5.74
N MET A 125 -7.31 3.27 -5.68
CA MET A 125 -6.50 4.45 -5.94
C MET A 125 -6.16 5.13 -4.62
N ILE A 126 -4.88 5.39 -4.41
CA ILE A 126 -4.32 6.07 -3.24
C ILE A 126 -3.91 7.48 -3.67
N GLY A 127 -4.11 8.46 -2.80
CA GLY A 127 -3.92 9.86 -3.08
C GLY A 127 -2.45 10.26 -3.14
N GLY A 128 -2.21 11.38 -3.79
CA GLY A 128 -0.88 11.90 -4.07
C GLY A 128 -0.97 12.93 -5.19
N TRP A 129 0.17 13.53 -5.55
CA TRP A 129 0.20 14.57 -6.58
C TRP A 129 -0.05 14.04 -7.99
N GLU A 130 0.30 12.79 -8.29
CA GLU A 130 0.10 12.14 -9.59
C GLU A 130 -1.09 11.14 -9.54
N SER A 131 -1.99 11.32 -8.57
CA SER A 131 -3.21 10.54 -8.40
C SER A 131 -4.44 11.41 -8.57
N PHE A 132 -5.60 10.80 -8.82
CA PHE A 132 -6.85 11.51 -9.11
C PHE A 132 -6.63 12.59 -10.21
N HIS A 133 -7.03 13.85 -10.01
CA HIS A 133 -6.62 14.90 -10.94
C HIS A 133 -5.19 15.34 -10.65
N GLY A 134 -4.94 15.74 -9.39
CA GLY A 134 -3.63 16.11 -8.90
C GLY A 134 -2.96 17.19 -9.74
N LEU A 135 -1.64 17.05 -9.91
CA LEU A 135 -0.82 17.75 -10.88
C LEU A 135 -0.11 16.72 -11.75
N GLY A 136 -0.77 16.32 -12.84
CA GLY A 136 -0.30 15.27 -13.75
C GLY A 136 -0.85 13.88 -13.44
N GLY A 137 -1.80 13.76 -12.50
CA GLY A 137 -2.58 12.55 -12.31
C GLY A 137 -3.53 12.31 -13.49
N ASP A 138 -4.34 13.32 -13.83
CA ASP A 138 -5.23 13.36 -15.00
C ASP A 138 -6.13 12.11 -15.15
N TRP A 139 -6.57 11.54 -14.02
CA TRP A 139 -7.48 10.39 -14.02
C TRP A 139 -8.95 10.79 -14.20
N ASP A 140 -9.30 12.07 -14.10
CA ASP A 140 -10.62 12.56 -14.47
C ASP A 140 -10.92 12.33 -15.95
N GLY A 141 -12.15 11.92 -16.26
CA GLY A 141 -12.57 11.58 -17.63
C GLY A 141 -11.97 10.29 -18.21
N THR A 142 -11.08 9.59 -17.49
CA THR A 142 -10.53 8.30 -17.91
C THR A 142 -11.47 7.13 -17.64
N LEU A 143 -11.23 5.97 -18.29
CA LEU A 143 -12.04 4.77 -18.03
C LEU A 143 -11.85 4.28 -16.59
N VAL A 144 -10.62 4.32 -16.08
CA VAL A 144 -10.30 3.91 -14.70
C VAL A 144 -10.88 4.89 -13.68
N GLY A 145 -10.77 6.20 -13.91
CA GLY A 145 -11.40 7.21 -13.06
C GLY A 145 -12.91 7.03 -12.95
N SER A 146 -13.56 6.59 -14.03
CA SER A 146 -15.01 6.36 -14.06
C SER A 146 -15.48 5.21 -13.17
N VAL A 147 -14.61 4.24 -12.83
CA VAL A 147 -14.99 3.08 -11.99
C VAL A 147 -14.74 3.29 -10.49
N LEU A 148 -13.98 4.33 -10.12
CA LEU A 148 -13.74 4.68 -8.72
C LEU A 148 -15.04 5.10 -8.01
N PRO A 149 -15.13 4.96 -6.68
CA PRO A 149 -16.34 5.29 -5.92
C PRO A 149 -16.49 6.81 -5.66
N VAL A 150 -15.69 7.64 -6.33
CA VAL A 150 -15.64 9.10 -6.19
C VAL A 150 -15.79 9.78 -7.55
N LEU A 151 -16.17 11.05 -7.52
CA LEU A 151 -16.05 11.98 -8.64
C LEU A 151 -14.71 12.72 -8.48
N ILE A 152 -13.93 12.73 -9.56
CA ILE A 152 -12.68 13.48 -9.68
C ILE A 152 -13.00 14.77 -10.42
N GLU A 153 -12.65 15.91 -9.83
CA GLU A 153 -12.81 17.21 -10.48
C GLU A 153 -11.78 17.38 -11.60
N SER A 154 -12.06 18.21 -12.61
CA SER A 154 -11.11 18.50 -13.70
C SER A 154 -10.23 19.73 -13.40
N ILE A 155 -9.96 19.98 -12.12
CA ILE A 155 -9.14 21.09 -11.62
C ILE A 155 -8.23 20.58 -10.50
N ASP A 156 -7.13 21.31 -10.22
CA ASP A 156 -6.20 20.96 -9.14
C ASP A 156 -6.96 20.64 -7.84
N ASP A 157 -6.87 19.37 -7.44
CA ASP A 157 -7.55 18.82 -6.28
C ASP A 157 -6.62 18.71 -5.07
N ARG A 158 -5.36 19.14 -5.18
CA ARG A 158 -4.36 18.97 -4.12
C ARG A 158 -4.63 19.90 -2.94
N MET A 159 -4.79 19.31 -1.75
CA MET A 159 -4.94 20.02 -0.48
C MET A 159 -3.71 19.79 0.40
N ASN A 160 -2.68 20.61 0.19
CA ASN A 160 -1.50 20.62 1.08
C ASN A 160 -1.86 21.34 2.39
N CYS A 161 -1.69 20.68 3.54
CA CYS A 161 -2.15 21.19 4.82
C CYS A 161 -0.97 21.46 5.77
N ASP A 162 -0.76 22.73 6.08
CA ASP A 162 0.22 23.20 7.08
C ASP A 162 -0.32 23.14 8.52
N GLN A 163 -1.66 23.15 8.66
CA GLN A 163 -2.38 22.98 9.91
C GLN A 163 -2.89 21.53 10.08
N PRO A 164 -3.17 21.09 11.32
CA PRO A 164 -3.59 19.72 11.58
C PRO A 164 -4.85 19.29 10.82
N VAL A 165 -4.78 18.09 10.27
CA VAL A 165 -5.89 17.36 9.68
C VAL A 165 -6.00 16.02 10.40
N LEU A 166 -7.10 15.81 11.13
CA LEU A 166 -7.34 14.56 11.85
C LEU A 166 -8.25 13.65 11.02
N VAL A 167 -7.97 12.36 11.06
CA VAL A 167 -8.80 11.34 10.41
C VAL A 167 -9.95 10.95 11.32
N ARG A 168 -11.18 11.12 10.83
CA ARG A 168 -12.42 10.70 11.51
C ARG A 168 -12.98 9.45 10.84
N CYS A 169 -13.21 8.40 11.62
CA CYS A 169 -13.96 7.24 11.14
C CYS A 169 -15.47 7.49 11.24
N THR A 170 -16.18 7.33 10.13
CA THR A 170 -17.61 7.67 10.02
C THR A 170 -18.53 6.45 9.97
N ALA A 171 -17.99 5.27 9.70
CA ALA A 171 -18.77 4.04 9.56
C ALA A 171 -18.02 2.82 10.09
N LYS A 172 -18.76 1.85 10.63
CA LYS A 172 -18.22 0.51 10.93
C LYS A 172 -18.09 -0.26 9.63
N HIS A 173 -16.90 -0.77 9.34
CA HIS A 173 -16.63 -1.52 8.11
C HIS A 173 -15.37 -2.38 8.27
N PRO A 174 -15.30 -3.59 7.68
CA PRO A 174 -14.14 -4.49 7.85
C PRO A 174 -12.79 -3.87 7.46
N ALA A 175 -12.79 -2.91 6.53
CA ALA A 175 -11.58 -2.19 6.10
C ALA A 175 -10.99 -1.22 7.16
N VAL A 176 -11.76 -0.89 8.21
CA VAL A 176 -11.38 0.09 9.24
C VAL A 176 -11.73 -0.38 10.66
N ASP A 177 -12.04 -1.67 10.83
CA ASP A 177 -12.53 -2.19 12.12
C ASP A 177 -11.38 -2.42 13.12
N GLU A 178 -11.71 -2.39 14.41
CA GLU A 178 -10.77 -2.64 15.51
C GLU A 178 -9.50 -1.77 15.49
N LEU A 179 -9.64 -0.52 15.06
CA LEU A 179 -8.58 0.50 15.07
C LEU A 179 -8.98 1.63 16.04
N PRO A 180 -7.99 2.28 16.70
CA PRO A 180 -8.25 3.22 17.79
C PRO A 180 -8.68 4.62 17.32
N TRP A 181 -9.63 4.72 16.39
CA TRP A 181 -10.04 5.99 15.76
C TRP A 181 -10.49 7.05 16.76
N ASP A 182 -11.21 6.67 17.82
CA ASP A 182 -11.76 7.62 18.80
C ASP A 182 -10.76 8.00 19.90
N VAL A 183 -9.85 7.07 20.26
CA VAL A 183 -8.91 7.26 21.38
C VAL A 183 -7.54 7.75 20.93
N ARG A 184 -7.18 7.51 19.67
CA ARG A 184 -5.92 7.92 19.06
C ARG A 184 -6.11 8.21 17.57
N PRO A 185 -6.92 9.21 17.18
CA PRO A 185 -7.10 9.55 15.77
C PRO A 185 -5.75 9.97 15.14
N PRO A 186 -5.36 9.39 13.99
CA PRO A 186 -4.14 9.80 13.31
C PRO A 186 -4.32 11.16 12.62
N ALA A 187 -3.21 11.82 12.35
CA ALA A 187 -3.15 13.04 11.56
C ALA A 187 -2.49 12.78 10.20
N ILE A 188 -2.82 13.58 9.20
CA ILE A 188 -2.24 13.54 7.83
C ILE A 188 -1.72 14.91 7.41
N GLY A 189 -0.86 14.96 6.40
CA GLY A 189 -0.24 16.19 5.88
C GLY A 189 -0.92 16.77 4.64
N GLY A 190 -1.76 15.99 3.96
CA GLY A 190 -2.53 16.45 2.79
C GLY A 190 -3.34 15.34 2.16
N PHE A 191 -4.13 15.70 1.16
CA PHE A 191 -5.04 14.80 0.43
C PHE A 191 -5.52 15.43 -0.88
N ASN A 192 -6.10 14.62 -1.76
CA ASN A 192 -6.87 15.08 -2.92
C ASN A 192 -8.33 15.39 -2.51
N ARG A 193 -8.88 16.54 -2.91
CA ARG A 193 -10.28 16.91 -2.70
C ARG A 193 -11.18 16.08 -3.61
N LEU A 194 -12.04 15.24 -3.02
CA LEU A 194 -12.93 14.33 -3.74
C LEU A 194 -14.38 14.47 -3.29
N VAL A 195 -15.30 14.04 -4.16
CA VAL A 195 -16.73 13.92 -3.84
C VAL A 195 -17.15 12.46 -3.96
N SER A 196 -17.80 11.90 -2.95
CA SER A 196 -18.31 10.53 -3.02
C SER A 196 -19.45 10.39 -4.02
N LYS A 197 -19.48 9.30 -4.78
CA LYS A 197 -20.67 8.96 -5.59
C LYS A 197 -21.85 8.59 -4.68
N PRO A 198 -23.11 8.82 -5.09
CA PRO A 198 -24.29 8.57 -4.23
C PRO A 198 -24.45 7.14 -3.70
N ALA A 199 -23.97 6.14 -4.45
CA ALA A 199 -24.04 4.73 -4.07
C ALA A 199 -22.80 4.24 -3.30
N ALA A 200 -21.81 5.11 -3.06
CA ALA A 200 -20.59 4.77 -2.36
C ALA A 200 -20.70 5.00 -0.85
N ASN A 201 -19.84 4.32 -0.09
CA ASN A 201 -19.76 4.43 1.36
C ASN A 201 -18.51 5.21 1.77
N VAL A 202 -18.70 6.35 2.44
CA VAL A 202 -17.59 7.10 3.06
C VAL A 202 -17.29 6.48 4.42
N LEU A 203 -16.08 5.94 4.57
CA LEU A 203 -15.61 5.27 5.79
C LEU A 203 -14.76 6.18 6.67
N LEU A 204 -13.95 7.03 6.05
CA LEU A 204 -13.10 8.00 6.73
C LEU A 204 -13.30 9.39 6.13
N GLU A 205 -13.17 10.41 6.95
CA GLU A 205 -13.14 11.81 6.56
C GLU A 205 -11.90 12.51 7.11
N ALA A 206 -11.39 13.49 6.37
CA ALA A 206 -10.35 14.41 6.78
C ALA A 206 -11.00 15.63 7.43
N GLN A 207 -10.86 15.76 8.76
CA GLN A 207 -11.32 16.93 9.51
C GLN A 207 -10.17 17.93 9.67
N ARG A 208 -10.27 19.09 9.03
CA ARG A 208 -9.27 20.14 9.13
C ARG A 208 -9.56 21.08 10.30
N PHE A 209 -8.49 21.61 10.88
CA PHE A 209 -8.55 22.58 11.97
C PHE A 209 -7.69 23.80 11.65
N THR A 210 -8.11 24.96 12.14
CA THR A 210 -7.21 26.11 12.36
C THR A 210 -6.71 26.03 13.80
N VAL A 211 -5.39 26.12 13.99
CA VAL A 211 -4.78 26.14 15.32
C VAL A 211 -4.16 27.50 15.59
N GLN A 212 -4.49 28.07 16.75
CA GLN A 212 -3.95 29.35 17.20
C GLN A 212 -3.34 29.20 18.59
N CYS A 213 -2.25 29.92 18.84
CA CYS A 213 -1.70 30.04 20.20
C CYS A 213 -2.56 31.04 20.99
N ALA A 214 -3.19 30.55 22.05
CA ALA A 214 -4.00 31.34 22.98
C ALA A 214 -3.32 31.30 24.36
N GLY A 215 -2.41 32.24 24.60
CA GLY A 215 -1.61 32.26 25.83
C GLY A 215 -0.57 31.14 25.83
N GLN A 216 -0.74 30.14 26.72
CA GLN A 216 0.15 28.98 26.83
C GLN A 216 -0.45 27.71 26.19
N GLU A 217 -1.65 27.81 25.61
CA GLU A 217 -2.39 26.68 25.05
C GLU A 217 -2.58 26.85 23.54
N PHE A 218 -2.84 25.73 22.86
CA PHE A 218 -3.27 25.73 21.46
C PHE A 218 -4.78 25.55 21.40
N ALA A 219 -5.46 26.51 20.77
CA ALA A 219 -6.90 26.44 20.50
C ALA A 219 -7.13 25.86 19.10
N PHE A 220 -7.94 24.81 19.01
CA PHE A 220 -8.30 24.14 17.77
C PHE A 220 -9.72 24.51 17.37
N THR A 221 -9.90 25.03 16.16
CA THR A 221 -11.22 25.36 15.60
C THR A 221 -11.47 24.53 14.35
N PRO A 222 -12.53 23.70 14.29
CA PRO A 222 -12.89 22.97 13.06
C PRO A 222 -13.09 23.94 11.89
N LEU A 223 -12.49 23.62 10.73
CA LEU A 223 -12.56 24.43 9.52
C LEU A 223 -13.57 23.84 8.52
N ASP A 224 -13.23 22.70 7.94
CA ASP A 224 -14.03 21.98 6.94
C ASP A 224 -13.72 20.47 7.01
N GLN A 225 -14.52 19.67 6.29
CA GLN A 225 -14.40 18.21 6.23
C GLN A 225 -14.50 17.70 4.79
N TYR A 226 -13.74 16.67 4.46
CA TYR A 226 -13.72 16.04 3.13
C TYR A 226 -13.73 14.51 3.23
N PRO A 227 -14.32 13.77 2.26
CA PRO A 227 -14.16 12.33 2.16
C PRO A 227 -12.67 11.96 2.05
N LEU A 228 -12.23 10.98 2.85
CA LEU A 228 -10.85 10.53 2.89
C LEU A 228 -10.72 9.08 2.44
N LEU A 229 -11.62 8.19 2.87
CA LEU A 229 -11.69 6.83 2.36
C LEU A 229 -13.11 6.54 1.92
N VAL A 230 -13.27 6.31 0.62
CA VAL A 230 -14.56 6.00 0.00
C VAL A 230 -14.45 4.62 -0.65
N VAL A 231 -15.43 3.76 -0.39
CA VAL A 231 -15.50 2.42 -0.97
C VAL A 231 -16.80 2.22 -1.73
N GLY A 232 -16.76 1.36 -2.74
CA GLY A 232 -17.92 0.96 -3.53
C GLY A 232 -17.63 -0.29 -4.34
N ASP A 233 -18.46 -0.51 -5.36
CA ASP A 233 -18.36 -1.66 -6.25
C ASP A 233 -18.45 -1.20 -7.71
N PHE A 234 -17.80 -1.96 -8.60
CA PHE A 234 -17.97 -1.83 -10.06
C PHE A 234 -18.01 -3.22 -10.68
N GLY A 235 -19.15 -3.58 -11.28
CA GLY A 235 -19.41 -4.96 -11.67
C GLY A 235 -19.36 -5.88 -10.45
N SER A 236 -18.50 -6.90 -10.50
CA SER A 236 -18.25 -7.83 -9.37
C SER A 236 -17.03 -7.44 -8.52
N GLY A 237 -16.30 -6.38 -8.89
CA GLY A 237 -15.10 -5.92 -8.20
C GLY A 237 -15.40 -4.88 -7.13
N ARG A 238 -14.58 -4.87 -6.07
CA ARG A 238 -14.59 -3.82 -5.04
C ARG A 238 -13.68 -2.68 -5.46
N THR A 239 -14.13 -1.44 -5.29
CA THR A 239 -13.34 -0.25 -5.58
C THR A 239 -13.16 0.61 -4.33
N ALA A 240 -11.98 1.20 -4.16
CA ALA A 240 -11.66 2.10 -3.07
C ALA A 240 -10.88 3.33 -3.56
N ALA A 241 -11.13 4.47 -2.93
CA ALA A 241 -10.38 5.70 -3.09
C ALA A 241 -9.92 6.17 -1.71
N LEU A 242 -8.62 6.10 -1.44
CA LEU A 242 -7.98 6.72 -0.28
C LEU A 242 -7.41 8.06 -0.74
N ALA A 243 -7.94 9.17 -0.25
CA ALA A 243 -7.61 10.50 -0.76
C ALA A 243 -6.26 11.04 -0.26
N THR A 244 -5.72 10.49 0.83
CA THR A 244 -4.36 10.79 1.30
C THR A 244 -3.38 9.73 0.80
N ASP A 245 -2.11 10.01 1.03
CA ASP A 245 -0.99 9.20 0.57
C ASP A 245 -0.63 8.13 1.62
N VAL A 246 -0.01 7.04 1.17
CA VAL A 246 0.60 6.02 2.03
C VAL A 246 2.09 6.28 2.26
N ALA A 247 2.70 7.19 1.51
CA ALA A 247 4.09 7.57 1.61
C ALA A 247 4.26 9.10 1.85
N PRO A 248 5.49 9.56 2.16
CA PRO A 248 5.75 10.98 2.32
C PRO A 248 5.49 11.78 1.03
N HIS A 249 5.00 13.02 1.14
CA HIS A 249 4.87 13.80 2.38
C HIS A 249 3.46 13.83 2.98
N TRP A 250 2.42 13.44 2.23
CA TRP A 250 1.02 13.60 2.66
C TRP A 250 0.57 12.60 3.70
N VAL A 251 1.19 11.41 3.77
CA VAL A 251 0.90 10.45 4.85
C VAL A 251 1.05 11.09 6.23
N GLY A 252 1.95 12.06 6.39
CA GLY A 252 2.14 12.79 7.64
C GLY A 252 2.31 11.85 8.85
N PRO A 253 1.80 12.21 10.04
CA PRO A 253 1.89 11.36 11.23
C PRO A 253 1.16 10.00 11.14
N LEU A 254 0.29 9.77 10.15
CA LEU A 254 -0.40 8.50 9.97
C LEU A 254 0.60 7.35 9.80
N VAL A 255 1.75 7.57 9.16
CA VAL A 255 2.78 6.53 8.97
C VAL A 255 3.33 6.00 10.30
N ASP A 256 3.27 6.82 11.35
CA ASP A 256 3.75 6.51 12.69
C ASP A 256 2.64 6.05 13.64
N TRP A 257 1.44 5.82 13.11
CA TRP A 257 0.27 5.53 13.92
C TRP A 257 0.34 4.13 14.56
N GLY A 258 0.29 4.10 15.89
CA GLY A 258 0.28 2.87 16.69
C GLY A 258 1.63 2.47 17.27
N LEU A 259 1.59 1.58 18.26
CA LEU A 259 2.77 0.92 18.85
C LEU A 259 2.46 -0.59 19.03
N PRO A 260 3.44 -1.49 18.87
CA PRO A 260 4.87 -1.23 18.64
C PRO A 260 5.20 -0.78 17.22
N ARG A 261 6.47 -0.46 16.97
CA ARG A 261 7.00 -0.18 15.63
C ARG A 261 7.13 -1.47 14.83
N VAL A 262 6.89 -1.40 13.53
CA VAL A 262 7.03 -2.51 12.58
C VAL A 262 8.15 -2.16 11.60
N ALA A 263 9.20 -2.97 11.60
CA ALA A 263 10.25 -2.90 10.60
C ALA A 263 9.83 -3.75 9.38
N ALA A 264 9.95 -3.18 8.18
CA ALA A 264 9.56 -3.85 6.95
C ALA A 264 10.52 -3.49 5.81
N GLN A 265 10.79 -4.45 4.92
CA GLN A 265 11.64 -4.23 3.76
C GLN A 265 11.31 -5.27 2.67
N ALA A 266 10.88 -4.80 1.50
CA ALA A 266 10.73 -5.66 0.34
C ALA A 266 12.08 -5.88 -0.37
N PRO A 267 12.24 -6.94 -1.17
CA PRO A 267 13.41 -7.11 -2.01
C PRO A 267 13.68 -5.85 -2.85
N GLN A 268 14.93 -5.38 -2.85
CA GLN A 268 15.39 -4.18 -3.58
C GLN A 268 14.81 -2.84 -3.10
N ALA A 269 13.93 -2.85 -2.11
CA ALA A 269 13.40 -1.65 -1.49
C ALA A 269 14.25 -1.15 -0.32
N ASN A 270 14.12 0.13 0.00
CA ASN A 270 14.67 0.65 1.25
C ASN A 270 13.91 0.08 2.45
N ALA A 271 14.62 -0.09 3.58
CA ALA A 271 13.98 -0.48 4.83
C ALA A 271 13.13 0.68 5.36
N VAL A 272 11.95 0.36 5.88
CA VAL A 272 11.06 1.30 6.55
C VAL A 272 10.77 0.81 7.97
N GLU A 273 10.49 1.77 8.86
CA GLU A 273 9.98 1.50 10.20
C GLU A 273 8.74 2.36 10.40
N ILE A 274 7.61 1.73 10.68
CA ILE A 274 6.28 2.36 10.70
C ILE A 274 5.47 1.98 11.95
N GLY A 275 4.32 2.60 12.16
CA GLY A 275 3.41 2.27 13.27
C GLY A 275 2.54 1.02 13.03
N SER A 276 2.24 0.26 14.08
CA SER A 276 1.44 -0.98 13.98
C SER A 276 0.00 -0.76 13.52
N ASP A 277 -0.63 0.34 13.92
CA ASP A 277 -2.03 0.62 13.57
C ASP A 277 -2.13 1.07 12.11
N TYR A 278 -1.13 1.80 11.61
CA TYR A 278 -0.95 2.08 10.18
C TYR A 278 -0.80 0.79 9.35
N ALA A 279 0.07 -0.14 9.78
CA ALA A 279 0.20 -1.44 9.12
C ALA A 279 -1.13 -2.22 9.13
N LYS A 280 -1.82 -2.25 10.28
CA LYS A 280 -3.11 -2.94 10.41
C LYS A 280 -4.17 -2.33 9.50
N PHE A 281 -4.27 -1.00 9.47
CA PHE A 281 -5.18 -0.26 8.60
C PHE A 281 -4.97 -0.60 7.12
N LEU A 282 -3.75 -0.47 6.62
CA LEU A 282 -3.48 -0.78 5.21
C LEU A 282 -3.71 -2.25 4.90
N ARG A 283 -3.33 -3.16 5.80
CA ARG A 283 -3.63 -4.59 5.60
C ARG A 283 -5.12 -4.85 5.49
N GLN A 284 -5.93 -4.31 6.40
CA GLN A 284 -7.39 -4.51 6.39
C GLN A 284 -8.03 -3.92 5.13
N LEU A 285 -7.63 -2.70 4.76
CA LEU A 285 -8.13 -2.03 3.56
C LEU A 285 -7.82 -2.85 2.30
N LEU A 286 -6.55 -3.21 2.10
CA LEU A 286 -6.14 -3.96 0.90
C LEU A 286 -6.71 -5.38 0.88
N SER A 287 -6.81 -6.05 2.03
CA SER A 287 -7.45 -7.38 2.11
C SER A 287 -8.93 -7.29 1.75
N TRP A 288 -9.63 -6.24 2.20
CA TRP A 288 -11.03 -6.06 1.85
C TRP A 288 -11.23 -5.76 0.36
N VAL A 289 -10.40 -4.87 -0.22
CA VAL A 289 -10.51 -4.54 -1.66
C VAL A 289 -10.17 -5.75 -2.53
N GLY A 290 -9.05 -6.42 -2.24
CA GLY A 290 -8.53 -7.53 -3.03
C GLY A 290 -9.14 -8.89 -2.75
N ARG A 291 -9.90 -9.04 -1.66
CA ARG A 291 -10.36 -10.35 -1.13
C ARG A 291 -9.19 -11.30 -0.81
N LEU A 292 -8.12 -10.74 -0.25
CA LEU A 292 -6.87 -11.43 0.13
C LEU A 292 -6.96 -12.11 1.50
#